data_AF-A0A831Z429-F1
#
_entry.id   AF-A0A831Z429-F1
#
_cell.length_a   1.000
_cell.length_b   1.000
_cell.length_c   1.000
_cell.angle_alpha   90.00
_cell.angle_beta   90.00
_cell.angle_gamma   90.00
#
_symmetry.space_group_name_H-M   'P 1'
#
loop_
_entity.id
_entity.type
_entity.pdbx_description
1 polymer ?
#
loop_
_entity_poly.entity_id
_entity_poly.type
_entity_poly.pdbx_seq_one_letter_code
_entity_poly.pdbx_strand_id
1 'polypeptide(L)'
;MYALVGGFHFLFRDRFILISNNPEAAYARGINVRFWDFLFYLSFGIVITHSVNTAGVLLVFVFLVVPAIATMMITDKLWLQLVIGWTMGTLVSVIGLALSYYLDLPSGPTVVTTYGLVLLVLSLVLYIVRAENRMIAVRNVALGIATTILLAFIFYEGGHFFNHHDHTAAAVTTPQQTVNQHVDLDQMSDTAFAQFVQQLQTKKQLMDALTQVSDDFRRWEIIQRLIQVAPAEGYHEALHLLEATQIPLLRSEIYDAFKQAAGRDFGYDPFAEAQENSRSLRALKQWWHTTFQRGNGSGE
;
A
#
# COMPACT_ATOMS: atom_id res chain seq x y z
N MET A 1 -5.12 -19.32 20.79
CA MET A 1 -5.59 -17.98 21.20
C MET A 1 -7.08 -17.77 20.94
N TYR A 2 -7.55 -17.80 19.68
CA TYR A 2 -8.97 -17.55 19.36
C TYR A 2 -9.95 -18.44 20.13
N ALA A 3 -9.63 -19.73 20.33
CA ALA A 3 -10.46 -20.65 21.13
C ALA A 3 -10.54 -20.26 22.62
N LEU A 4 -9.47 -19.68 23.20
CA LEU A 4 -9.48 -19.21 24.59
C LEU A 4 -10.39 -17.99 24.74
N VAL A 5 -10.29 -17.04 23.80
CA VAL A 5 -11.16 -15.86 23.79
C VAL A 5 -12.61 -16.27 23.54
N GLY A 6 -12.86 -17.16 22.57
CA GLY A 6 -14.19 -17.71 22.31
C GLY A 6 -14.79 -18.43 23.52
N GLY A 7 -13.99 -19.26 24.21
CA GLY A 7 -14.42 -19.93 25.45
C GLY A 7 -14.72 -18.95 26.58
N PHE A 8 -13.91 -17.91 26.74
CA PHE A 8 -14.16 -16.82 27.69
C PHE A 8 -15.49 -16.11 27.39
N HIS A 9 -15.74 -15.72 26.14
CA HIS A 9 -17.00 -15.08 25.74
C HIS A 9 -18.20 -16.01 25.89
N PHE A 10 -18.05 -17.30 25.60
CA PHE A 10 -19.12 -18.29 25.75
C PHE A 10 -19.51 -18.49 27.21
N LEU A 11 -18.54 -18.59 28.12
CA LEU A 11 -18.78 -18.78 29.55
C LEU A 11 -19.46 -17.57 30.20
N PHE A 12 -19.14 -16.35 29.74
CA PHE A 12 -19.68 -15.11 30.28
C PHE A 12 -20.77 -14.46 29.42
N ARG A 13 -21.32 -15.19 28.42
CA ARG A 13 -22.25 -14.61 27.43
C ARG A 13 -23.43 -13.89 28.06
N ASP A 14 -23.99 -14.46 29.14
CA ASP A 14 -25.21 -13.94 29.75
C ASP A 14 -24.96 -12.58 30.43
N ARG A 15 -23.72 -12.32 30.86
CA ARG A 15 -23.31 -11.01 31.39
C ARG A 15 -23.12 -9.99 30.28
N PHE A 16 -22.43 -10.36 29.19
CA PHE A 16 -22.20 -9.46 28.06
C PHE A 16 -23.48 -9.06 27.34
N ILE A 17 -24.37 -10.03 27.08
CA ILE A 17 -25.68 -9.76 26.45
C ILE A 17 -26.53 -8.85 27.34
N LEU A 18 -26.52 -9.07 28.66
CA LEU A 18 -27.30 -8.25 29.60
C LEU A 18 -26.77 -6.81 29.67
N ILE A 19 -25.45 -6.62 29.65
CA ILE A 19 -24.82 -5.29 29.63
C ILE A 19 -25.12 -4.57 28.30
N SER A 20 -25.03 -5.23 27.14
CA SER A 20 -25.32 -4.61 25.85
C SER A 20 -26.81 -4.32 25.60
N ASN A 21 -27.73 -5.18 26.08
CA ASN A 21 -29.17 -5.01 25.84
C ASN A 21 -29.86 -4.14 26.88
N ASN A 22 -29.43 -4.18 28.15
CA ASN A 22 -30.06 -3.41 29.22
C ASN A 22 -29.04 -3.04 30.31
N PRO A 23 -28.24 -1.97 30.07
CA PRO A 23 -27.24 -1.50 31.02
C PRO A 23 -27.85 -1.15 32.38
N GLU A 24 -29.06 -0.60 32.41
CA GLU A 24 -29.77 -0.21 33.64
C GLU A 24 -30.11 -1.42 34.52
N ALA A 25 -30.56 -2.53 33.90
CA ALA A 25 -30.78 -3.79 34.60
C ALA A 25 -29.46 -4.41 35.11
N ALA A 26 -28.33 -4.18 34.43
CA ALA A 26 -27.02 -4.61 34.89
C ALA A 26 -26.57 -3.85 36.15
N TYR A 27 -26.76 -2.52 36.16
CA TYR A 27 -26.49 -1.69 37.34
C TYR A 27 -27.41 -2.05 38.51
N ALA A 28 -28.70 -2.30 38.25
CA ALA A 28 -29.65 -2.73 39.27
C ALA A 28 -29.29 -4.09 39.90
N ARG A 29 -28.59 -4.97 39.17
CA ARG A 29 -28.08 -6.25 39.66
C ARG A 29 -26.71 -6.16 40.34
N GLY A 30 -26.15 -4.95 40.51
CA GLY A 30 -24.84 -4.73 41.14
C GLY A 30 -23.65 -5.19 40.28
N ILE A 31 -23.84 -5.38 38.97
CA ILE A 31 -22.77 -5.78 38.07
C ILE A 31 -21.88 -4.58 37.77
N ASN A 32 -20.56 -4.74 37.90
CA ASN A 32 -19.60 -3.69 37.54
C ASN A 32 -19.46 -3.58 36.01
N VAL A 33 -20.37 -2.85 35.37
CA VAL A 33 -20.45 -2.66 33.91
C VAL A 33 -19.10 -2.22 33.33
N ARG A 34 -18.43 -1.24 33.94
CA ARG A 34 -17.12 -0.73 33.48
C ARG A 34 -16.03 -1.80 33.40
N PHE A 35 -15.99 -2.71 34.38
CA PHE A 35 -15.00 -3.79 34.38
C PHE A 35 -15.27 -4.80 33.26
N TRP A 36 -16.55 -5.17 33.06
CA TRP A 36 -16.94 -6.10 32.01
C TRP A 36 -16.77 -5.51 30.61
N ASP A 37 -17.09 -4.22 30.41
CA ASP A 37 -16.83 -3.52 29.15
C ASP A 37 -15.33 -3.46 28.85
N PHE A 38 -14.51 -3.12 29.84
CA PHE A 38 -13.05 -3.13 29.68
C PHE A 38 -12.55 -4.51 29.23
N LEU A 39 -13.01 -5.58 29.88
CA LEU A 39 -12.58 -6.94 29.58
C LEU A 39 -13.07 -7.40 28.19
N PHE A 40 -14.28 -6.99 27.80
CA PHE A 40 -14.83 -7.19 26.45
C PHE A 40 -13.93 -6.54 25.40
N TYR A 41 -13.70 -5.23 25.50
CA TYR A 41 -12.90 -4.48 24.53
C TYR A 41 -11.43 -4.91 24.52
N LEU A 42 -10.86 -5.27 25.67
CA LEU A 42 -9.50 -5.80 25.75
C LEU A 42 -9.38 -7.12 24.98
N SER A 43 -10.31 -8.06 25.22
CA SER A 43 -10.30 -9.35 24.53
C SER A 43 -10.51 -9.20 23.01
N PHE A 44 -11.39 -8.28 22.61
CA PHE A 44 -11.64 -7.95 21.21
C PHE A 44 -10.41 -7.31 20.56
N GLY A 45 -9.76 -6.37 21.25
CA GLY A 45 -8.52 -5.73 20.79
C GLY A 45 -7.40 -6.75 20.55
N ILE A 46 -7.21 -7.69 21.49
CA ILE A 46 -6.23 -8.78 21.34
C ILE A 46 -6.53 -9.62 20.08
N VAL A 47 -7.80 -9.98 19.85
CA VAL A 47 -8.23 -10.72 18.65
C VAL A 47 -7.95 -9.92 17.37
N ILE A 48 -8.28 -8.63 17.35
CA ILE A 48 -8.05 -7.76 16.18
C ILE A 48 -6.56 -7.65 15.88
N THR A 49 -5.75 -7.28 16.87
CA THR A 49 -4.31 -7.08 16.67
C THR A 49 -3.65 -8.32 16.09
N HIS A 50 -3.97 -9.51 16.63
CA HIS A 50 -3.42 -10.76 16.12
C HIS A 50 -3.94 -11.10 14.72
N SER A 51 -5.23 -10.85 14.44
CA SER A 51 -5.81 -11.09 13.11
C SER A 51 -5.19 -10.18 12.05
N VAL A 52 -4.96 -8.90 12.38
CA VAL A 52 -4.37 -7.91 11.47
C VAL A 52 -2.94 -8.30 11.09
N ASN A 53 -2.16 -8.81 12.05
CA ASN A 53 -0.81 -9.29 11.78
C ASN A 53 -0.78 -10.49 10.80
N THR A 54 -1.81 -11.34 10.81
CA THR A 54 -1.85 -12.53 9.93
C THR A 54 -2.47 -12.23 8.56
N ALA A 55 -3.58 -11.49 8.53
CA ALA A 55 -4.40 -11.32 7.34
C ALA A 55 -4.32 -9.93 6.69
N GLY A 56 -3.72 -8.96 7.38
CA GLY A 56 -3.68 -7.56 6.97
C GLY A 56 -4.83 -6.73 7.52
N VAL A 57 -4.60 -5.41 7.65
CA VAL A 57 -5.52 -4.48 8.32
C VAL A 57 -6.84 -4.31 7.56
N LEU A 58 -6.78 -4.20 6.23
CA LEU A 58 -7.96 -3.97 5.39
C LEU A 58 -8.94 -5.14 5.44
N LEU A 59 -8.41 -6.37 5.40
CA LEU A 59 -9.21 -7.58 5.39
C LEU A 59 -9.97 -7.74 6.71
N VAL A 60 -9.27 -7.58 7.84
CA VAL A 60 -9.88 -7.67 9.18
C VAL A 60 -10.94 -6.59 9.36
N PHE A 61 -10.65 -5.35 8.94
CA PHE A 61 -11.61 -4.25 9.03
C PHE A 61 -12.90 -4.57 8.27
N VAL A 62 -12.78 -5.05 7.03
CA VAL A 62 -13.94 -5.43 6.21
C VAL A 62 -14.75 -6.57 6.83
N PHE A 63 -14.09 -7.61 7.36
CA PHE A 63 -14.76 -8.71 8.04
C PHE A 63 -15.54 -8.28 9.29
N LEU A 64 -15.13 -7.19 9.96
CA LEU A 64 -15.84 -6.66 11.12
C LEU A 64 -16.99 -5.73 10.73
N VAL A 65 -16.76 -4.87 9.74
CA VAL A 65 -17.69 -3.78 9.41
C VAL A 65 -18.80 -4.25 8.46
N VAL A 66 -18.46 -4.94 7.38
CA VAL A 66 -19.43 -5.22 6.31
C VAL A 66 -20.52 -6.20 6.74
N PRO A 67 -20.22 -7.34 7.39
CA PRO A 67 -21.27 -8.22 7.92
C PRO A 67 -22.16 -7.55 8.95
N ALA A 68 -21.61 -6.69 9.81
CA ALA A 68 -22.39 -5.96 10.80
C ALA A 68 -23.39 -5.00 10.14
N ILE A 69 -22.94 -4.18 9.18
CA ILE A 69 -23.82 -3.25 8.46
C ILE A 69 -24.89 -4.03 7.68
N ALA A 70 -24.48 -5.05 6.90
CA ALA A 70 -25.39 -5.83 6.08
C ALA A 70 -26.52 -6.48 6.90
N THR A 71 -26.19 -7.01 8.08
CA THR A 71 -27.16 -7.69 8.95
C THR A 71 -28.08 -6.73 9.67
N MET A 72 -27.57 -5.58 10.14
CA MET A 72 -28.38 -4.50 10.69
C MET A 72 -29.38 -3.95 9.68
N MET A 73 -29.04 -3.94 8.39
CA MET A 73 -29.99 -3.58 7.35
C MET A 73 -31.10 -4.62 7.18
N ILE A 74 -30.90 -5.89 7.54
CA ILE A 74 -31.86 -6.99 7.33
C ILE A 74 -32.76 -7.20 8.56
N THR A 75 -32.22 -7.15 9.79
CA THR A 75 -32.95 -7.49 11.01
C THR A 75 -32.45 -6.75 12.26
N ASP A 76 -33.35 -6.51 13.22
CA ASP A 76 -33.04 -5.87 14.51
C ASP A 76 -32.67 -6.88 15.61
N LYS A 77 -32.78 -8.18 15.34
CA LYS A 77 -32.51 -9.24 16.34
C LYS A 77 -31.04 -9.64 16.34
N LEU A 78 -30.32 -9.37 17.44
CA LEU A 78 -28.89 -9.68 17.60
C LEU A 78 -28.52 -11.13 17.23
N TRP A 79 -29.27 -12.13 17.70
CA TRP A 79 -28.99 -13.53 17.36
C TRP A 79 -29.06 -13.78 15.85
N LEU A 80 -30.05 -13.19 15.18
CA LEU A 80 -30.22 -13.35 13.75
C LEU A 80 -29.14 -12.58 12.97
N GLN A 81 -28.72 -11.40 13.47
CA GLN A 81 -27.57 -10.67 12.92
C GLN A 81 -26.29 -11.51 12.97
N LEU A 82 -26.01 -12.20 14.08
CA LEU A 82 -24.84 -13.07 14.20
C LEU A 82 -24.86 -14.23 13.19
N VAL A 83 -25.98 -14.93 13.09
CA VAL A 83 -26.11 -16.09 12.18
C VAL A 83 -26.01 -15.65 10.71
N ILE A 84 -26.71 -14.58 10.33
CA ILE A 84 -26.65 -14.05 8.96
C ILE A 84 -25.24 -13.50 8.67
N GLY A 85 -24.62 -12.82 9.63
CA GLY A 85 -23.28 -12.24 9.48
C GLY A 85 -22.21 -13.30 9.26
N TRP A 86 -22.24 -14.40 10.02
CA TRP A 86 -21.29 -15.51 9.85
C TRP A 86 -21.48 -16.24 8.52
N THR A 87 -22.73 -16.52 8.15
CA THR A 87 -23.02 -17.20 6.87
C THR A 87 -22.66 -16.34 5.67
N MET A 88 -23.07 -15.07 5.69
CA MET A 88 -22.70 -14.11 4.64
C MET A 88 -21.18 -13.93 4.58
N GLY A 89 -20.52 -13.72 5.72
CA GLY A 89 -19.08 -13.50 5.72
C GLY A 89 -18.27 -14.69 5.21
N THR A 90 -18.74 -15.91 5.48
CA THR A 90 -18.11 -17.13 4.95
C THR A 90 -18.37 -17.29 3.45
N LEU A 91 -19.60 -17.05 2.98
CA LEU A 91 -19.94 -17.18 1.57
C LEU A 91 -19.21 -16.14 0.71
N VAL A 92 -19.22 -14.88 1.15
CA VAL A 92 -18.59 -13.77 0.42
C VAL A 92 -17.07 -13.92 0.38
N SER A 93 -16.44 -14.42 1.46
CA SER A 93 -15.00 -14.69 1.45
C SER A 93 -14.63 -15.81 0.50
N VAL A 94 -15.40 -16.91 0.47
CA VAL A 94 -15.19 -18.01 -0.49
C VAL A 94 -15.33 -17.52 -1.93
N ILE A 95 -16.36 -16.72 -2.22
CA ILE A 95 -16.56 -16.13 -3.55
C ILE A 95 -15.40 -15.19 -3.92
N GLY A 96 -14.98 -14.32 -3.00
CA GLY A 96 -13.89 -13.38 -3.24
C GLY A 96 -12.54 -14.08 -3.46
N LEU A 97 -12.27 -15.15 -2.72
CA LEU A 97 -11.07 -15.98 -2.91
C LEU A 97 -11.12 -16.76 -4.23
N ALA A 98 -12.26 -17.33 -4.59
CA ALA A 98 -12.43 -17.98 -5.88
C ALA A 98 -12.21 -16.98 -7.04
N LEU A 99 -12.75 -15.77 -6.91
CA LEU A 99 -12.56 -14.71 -7.91
C LEU A 99 -11.10 -14.28 -8.03
N SER A 100 -10.39 -14.16 -6.90
CA SER A 100 -8.95 -13.89 -6.88
C SER A 100 -8.16 -14.99 -7.60
N TYR A 101 -8.53 -16.26 -7.40
CA TYR A 101 -7.90 -17.40 -8.06
C TYR A 101 -8.13 -17.40 -9.59
N TYR A 102 -9.35 -17.13 -10.05
CA TYR A 102 -9.66 -17.15 -11.49
C TYR A 102 -9.16 -15.92 -12.25
N LEU A 103 -9.10 -14.76 -11.60
CA LEU A 103 -8.67 -13.50 -12.22
C LEU A 103 -7.18 -13.19 -12.00
N ASP A 104 -6.45 -14.05 -11.29
CA ASP A 104 -5.04 -13.86 -10.92
C ASP A 104 -4.79 -12.49 -10.23
N LEU A 105 -5.72 -12.10 -9.36
CA LEU A 105 -5.70 -10.82 -8.64
C LEU A 105 -5.20 -11.00 -7.19
N PRO A 106 -4.58 -9.97 -6.58
CA PRO A 106 -4.20 -10.00 -5.17
C PRO A 106 -5.38 -10.31 -4.24
N SER A 107 -5.28 -11.40 -3.47
CA SER A 107 -6.38 -11.94 -2.68
C SER A 107 -6.98 -10.99 -1.65
N GLY A 108 -6.14 -10.21 -0.96
CA GLY A 108 -6.59 -9.23 0.03
C GLY A 108 -7.53 -8.17 -0.57
N PRO A 109 -7.05 -7.35 -1.52
CA PRO A 109 -7.87 -6.37 -2.24
C PRO A 109 -9.11 -6.98 -2.90
N THR A 110 -8.99 -8.13 -3.56
CA THR A 110 -10.14 -8.75 -4.24
C THR A 110 -11.25 -9.14 -3.26
N VAL A 111 -10.93 -9.71 -2.11
CA VAL A 111 -11.92 -10.04 -1.08
C VAL A 111 -12.57 -8.77 -0.54
N VAL A 112 -11.78 -7.72 -0.28
CA VAL A 112 -12.28 -6.41 0.17
C VAL A 112 -13.25 -5.80 -0.83
N THR A 113 -12.90 -5.79 -2.12
CA THR A 113 -13.76 -5.29 -3.21
C THR A 113 -15.03 -6.14 -3.34
N THR A 114 -14.93 -7.46 -3.20
CA THR A 114 -16.09 -8.36 -3.26
C THR A 114 -17.09 -8.06 -2.13
N TYR A 115 -16.60 -7.86 -0.90
CA TYR A 115 -17.42 -7.43 0.22
C TYR A 115 -18.10 -6.08 -0.01
N GLY A 116 -17.34 -5.10 -0.51
CA GLY A 116 -17.87 -3.78 -0.85
C GLY A 116 -18.98 -3.88 -1.91
N LEU A 117 -18.77 -4.69 -2.95
CA LEU A 117 -19.74 -4.90 -4.01
C LEU A 117 -21.01 -5.58 -3.49
N VAL A 118 -20.88 -6.63 -2.67
CA VAL A 118 -22.02 -7.32 -2.06
C VAL A 118 -22.82 -6.37 -1.17
N LEU A 119 -22.15 -5.55 -0.36
CA LEU A 119 -22.82 -4.56 0.49
C LEU A 119 -23.57 -3.52 -0.34
N LEU A 120 -22.95 -3.02 -1.41
CA LEU A 120 -23.57 -2.06 -2.32
C LEU A 120 -24.82 -2.66 -2.98
N VAL A 121 -24.72 -3.87 -3.52
CA VAL A 121 -25.85 -4.57 -4.14
C VAL A 121 -26.96 -4.82 -3.12
N LEU A 122 -26.63 -5.30 -1.92
CA LEU A 122 -27.59 -5.54 -0.85
C LEU A 122 -28.32 -4.24 -0.47
N SER A 123 -27.59 -3.15 -0.32
CA SER A 123 -28.14 -1.83 0.01
C SER A 123 -29.13 -1.35 -1.06
N LEU A 124 -28.75 -1.44 -2.34
CA LEU A 124 -29.62 -1.06 -3.46
C LEU A 124 -30.89 -1.93 -3.53
N VAL A 125 -30.74 -3.25 -3.37
CA VAL A 125 -31.88 -4.18 -3.37
C VAL A 125 -32.84 -3.86 -2.24
N LEU A 126 -32.34 -3.67 -1.01
CA LEU A 126 -33.18 -3.33 0.14
C LEU A 126 -33.86 -1.97 -0.02
N TYR A 127 -33.16 -0.98 -0.57
CA TYR A 127 -33.73 0.33 -0.89
C TYR A 127 -34.91 0.23 -1.88
N ILE A 128 -34.75 -0.55 -2.95
CA ILE A 128 -35.81 -0.74 -3.96
C ILE A 128 -36.99 -1.55 -3.39
N VAL A 129 -36.71 -2.62 -2.64
CA VAL A 129 -37.75 -3.51 -2.07
C VAL A 129 -38.58 -2.80 -1.00
N ARG A 130 -37.95 -1.94 -0.19
CA ARG A 130 -38.61 -1.20 0.90
C ARG A 130 -39.25 0.12 0.44
N ALA A 131 -39.03 0.55 -0.80
CA ALA A 131 -39.65 1.76 -1.31
C ALA A 131 -41.13 1.56 -1.62
N GLU A 132 -41.98 2.46 -1.13
CA GLU A 132 -43.42 2.49 -1.45
C GLU A 132 -43.67 2.61 -2.96
N ASN A 133 -42.83 3.39 -3.66
CA ASN A 133 -42.88 3.57 -5.11
C ASN A 133 -41.62 3.03 -5.79
N ARG A 134 -41.64 1.74 -6.14
CA ARG A 134 -40.51 1.05 -6.80
C ARG A 134 -40.01 1.78 -8.05
N MET A 135 -40.91 2.40 -8.83
CA MET A 135 -40.55 3.15 -10.03
C MET A 135 -39.67 4.37 -9.74
N ILE A 136 -39.98 5.12 -8.66
CA ILE A 136 -39.20 6.30 -8.25
C ILE A 136 -37.87 5.85 -7.65
N ALA A 137 -37.86 4.77 -6.87
CA ALA A 137 -36.64 4.20 -6.31
C ALA A 137 -35.67 3.74 -7.41
N VAL A 138 -36.16 2.98 -8.40
CA VAL A 138 -35.35 2.53 -9.54
C VAL A 138 -34.84 3.72 -10.35
N ARG A 139 -35.67 4.74 -10.60
CA ARG A 139 -35.23 5.97 -11.28
C ARG A 139 -34.11 6.68 -10.51
N ASN A 140 -34.23 6.81 -9.20
CA ASN A 140 -33.22 7.50 -8.38
C ASN A 140 -31.90 6.69 -8.31
N VAL A 141 -31.98 5.35 -8.24
CA VAL A 141 -30.80 4.49 -8.34
C VAL A 141 -30.15 4.61 -9.72
N ALA A 142 -30.93 4.58 -10.80
CA ALA A 142 -30.43 4.74 -12.17
C ALA A 142 -29.79 6.11 -12.39
N LEU A 143 -30.41 7.19 -11.88
CA LEU A 143 -29.84 8.53 -11.89
C LEU A 143 -28.54 8.59 -11.09
N GLY A 144 -28.50 8.00 -9.90
CA GLY A 144 -27.29 7.92 -9.09
C GLY A 144 -26.15 7.21 -9.80
N ILE A 145 -26.41 6.02 -10.36
CA ILE A 145 -25.43 5.26 -11.14
C ILE A 145 -24.95 6.08 -12.36
N ALA A 146 -25.88 6.70 -13.09
CA ALA A 146 -25.55 7.55 -14.24
C ALA A 146 -24.69 8.75 -13.84
N THR A 147 -25.00 9.42 -12.72
CA THR A 147 -24.20 10.52 -12.18
C THR A 147 -22.80 10.03 -11.80
N THR A 148 -22.67 8.88 -11.12
CA THR A 148 -21.36 8.33 -10.76
C THR A 148 -20.54 7.97 -12.00
N ILE A 149 -21.14 7.34 -13.01
CA ILE A 149 -20.46 7.02 -14.28
C ILE A 149 -20.02 8.29 -15.00
N LEU A 150 -20.88 9.31 -15.05
CA LEU A 150 -20.58 10.59 -15.70
C LEU A 150 -19.44 11.32 -14.98
N LEU A 151 -19.43 11.34 -13.64
CA LEU A 151 -18.31 11.88 -12.87
C LEU A 151 -17.01 11.11 -13.11
N ALA A 152 -17.06 9.78 -13.15
CA ALA A 152 -15.90 8.96 -13.46
C ALA A 152 -15.38 9.20 -14.88
N PHE A 153 -16.29 9.37 -15.85
CA PHE A 153 -15.95 9.71 -17.24
C PHE A 153 -15.33 11.10 -17.35
N ILE A 154 -15.91 12.12 -16.70
CA ILE A 154 -15.34 13.47 -16.64
C ILE A 154 -13.95 13.44 -16.00
N PHE A 155 -13.76 12.63 -14.95
CA PHE A 155 -12.46 12.51 -14.30
C PHE A 155 -11.43 11.79 -15.20
N TYR A 156 -11.86 10.76 -15.93
CA TYR A 156 -11.02 10.05 -16.91
C TYR A 156 -10.61 10.97 -18.07
N GLU A 157 -11.57 11.66 -18.68
CA GLU A 157 -11.34 12.63 -19.76
C GLU A 157 -10.57 13.86 -19.26
N GLY A 158 -10.86 14.33 -18.05
CA GLY A 158 -10.14 15.42 -17.40
C GLY A 158 -8.68 15.05 -17.14
N GLY A 159 -8.43 13.86 -16.61
CA GLY A 159 -7.07 13.32 -16.45
C GLY A 159 -6.34 13.20 -17.79
N HIS A 160 -7.02 12.70 -18.83
CA HIS A 160 -6.48 12.67 -20.19
C HIS A 160 -6.22 14.07 -20.76
N PHE A 161 -7.07 15.05 -20.45
CA PHE A 161 -6.94 16.45 -20.85
C PHE A 161 -5.77 17.16 -20.16
N PHE A 162 -5.57 16.95 -18.86
CA PHE A 162 -4.38 17.44 -18.15
C PHE A 162 -3.10 16.76 -18.66
N ASN A 163 -3.17 15.46 -18.94
CA ASN A 163 -2.09 14.73 -19.61
C ASN A 163 -1.81 15.26 -21.04
N HIS A 164 -2.83 15.81 -21.73
CA HIS A 164 -2.65 16.47 -23.03
C HIS A 164 -2.20 17.94 -22.92
N HIS A 165 -2.42 18.61 -21.78
CA HIS A 165 -2.00 20.01 -21.58
C HIS A 165 -0.57 20.14 -21.05
N ASP A 166 -0.03 19.09 -20.43
CA ASP A 166 1.43 18.92 -20.25
C ASP A 166 2.12 18.43 -21.54
N HIS A 167 1.35 18.19 -22.60
CA HIS A 167 1.82 17.82 -23.93
C HIS A 167 1.22 18.72 -25.01
N THR A 168 1.22 20.05 -24.80
CA THR A 168 1.61 20.89 -25.93
C THR A 168 3.09 20.65 -26.18
N ALA A 169 3.38 19.51 -26.81
CA ALA A 169 4.46 19.43 -27.75
C ALA A 169 4.21 20.58 -28.74
N ALA A 170 4.78 21.74 -28.42
CA ALA A 170 5.33 22.58 -29.46
C ALA A 170 5.98 21.61 -30.43
N ALA A 171 5.62 21.70 -31.71
CA ALA A 171 6.41 21.10 -32.76
C ALA A 171 7.80 21.70 -32.62
N VAL A 172 8.63 21.09 -31.77
CA VAL A 172 10.04 21.36 -31.62
C VAL A 172 10.61 20.69 -32.84
N THR A 173 10.53 21.42 -33.95
CA THR A 173 11.50 21.34 -35.04
C THR A 173 12.84 21.12 -34.39
N THR A 174 13.37 19.90 -34.50
CA THR A 174 14.68 19.47 -34.02
C THR A 174 15.67 20.64 -34.04
N PRO A 175 15.88 21.35 -32.92
CA PRO A 175 17.05 22.15 -32.81
C PRO A 175 18.05 21.16 -32.25
N GLN A 176 19.12 20.99 -32.99
CA GLN A 176 20.36 20.46 -32.49
C GLN A 176 20.79 21.39 -31.33
N GLN A 177 20.18 21.23 -30.16
CA GLN A 177 20.46 22.03 -28.97
C GLN A 177 21.72 21.47 -28.38
N THR A 178 22.81 22.11 -28.80
CA THR A 178 24.03 22.29 -28.03
C THR A 178 23.81 22.08 -26.54
N VAL A 179 24.56 21.13 -25.99
CA VAL A 179 24.71 20.63 -24.61
C VAL A 179 24.98 21.71 -23.53
N ASN A 180 24.70 22.99 -23.79
CA ASN A 180 25.11 24.14 -22.98
C ASN A 180 23.94 25.01 -22.47
N GLN A 181 22.73 24.48 -22.34
CA GLN A 181 21.65 25.14 -21.60
C GLN A 181 21.44 24.39 -20.29
N HIS A 182 21.57 25.09 -19.15
CA HIS A 182 21.44 24.51 -17.81
C HIS A 182 20.01 23.98 -17.66
N VAL A 183 19.84 22.67 -17.81
CA VAL A 183 18.55 22.00 -17.69
C VAL A 183 18.27 21.82 -16.21
N ASP A 184 17.18 22.39 -15.70
CA ASP A 184 16.75 22.15 -14.32
C ASP A 184 16.14 20.73 -14.22
N LEU A 185 16.99 19.79 -13.81
CA LEU A 185 16.65 18.36 -13.75
C LEU A 185 15.60 18.04 -12.69
N ASP A 186 15.41 18.90 -11.69
CA ASP A 186 14.42 18.70 -10.63
C ASP A 186 13.00 19.01 -11.11
N GLN A 187 12.82 19.85 -12.12
CA GLN A 187 11.50 20.23 -12.64
C GLN A 187 10.98 19.34 -13.79
N MET A 188 11.80 18.41 -14.26
CA MET A 188 11.39 17.50 -15.32
C MET A 188 10.31 16.52 -14.85
N SER A 189 9.40 16.11 -15.75
CA SER A 189 8.48 15.00 -15.48
C SER A 189 9.27 13.68 -15.37
N ASP A 190 8.76 12.72 -14.59
CA ASP A 190 9.48 11.47 -14.32
C ASP A 190 9.77 10.66 -15.60
N THR A 191 8.86 10.69 -16.58
CA THR A 191 9.06 10.03 -17.88
C THR A 191 10.12 10.72 -18.74
N ALA A 192 10.16 12.06 -18.73
CA ALA A 192 11.17 12.83 -19.46
C ALA A 192 12.55 12.66 -18.81
N PHE A 193 12.60 12.63 -17.48
CA PHE A 193 13.82 12.39 -16.73
C PHE A 193 14.41 11.00 -17.03
N ALA A 194 13.59 9.94 -16.97
CA ALA A 194 14.04 8.59 -17.31
C ALA A 194 14.60 8.49 -18.73
N GLN A 195 13.94 9.13 -19.70
CA GLN A 195 14.43 9.19 -21.09
C GLN A 195 15.74 9.98 -21.20
N PHE A 196 15.86 11.10 -20.49
CA PHE A 196 17.08 11.89 -20.44
C PHE A 196 18.26 11.08 -19.88
N VAL A 197 18.07 10.40 -18.74
CA VAL A 197 19.12 9.55 -18.13
C VAL A 197 19.59 8.47 -19.09
N GLN A 198 18.69 7.85 -19.87
CA GLN A 198 19.06 6.85 -20.87
C GLN A 198 19.91 7.40 -22.02
N GLN A 199 19.77 8.68 -22.36
CA GLN A 199 20.58 9.35 -23.39
C GLN A 199 22.00 9.64 -22.91
N LEU A 200 22.24 9.70 -21.59
CA LEU A 200 23.57 9.91 -21.05
C LEU A 200 24.42 8.64 -21.22
N GLN A 201 25.47 8.75 -22.04
CA GLN A 201 26.33 7.61 -22.38
C GLN A 201 27.72 7.70 -21.76
N THR A 202 28.12 8.87 -21.26
CA THR A 202 29.46 9.08 -20.71
C THR A 202 29.42 9.27 -19.20
N LYS A 203 30.46 8.77 -18.52
CA LYS A 203 30.69 9.00 -17.08
C LYS A 203 30.57 10.48 -16.72
N LYS A 204 31.19 11.37 -17.51
CA LYS A 204 31.22 12.81 -17.24
C LYS A 204 29.81 13.40 -17.21
N GLN A 205 28.99 13.09 -18.21
CA GLN A 205 27.61 13.57 -18.28
C GLN A 205 26.76 13.10 -17.08
N LEU A 206 26.93 11.83 -16.69
CA LEU A 206 26.21 11.25 -15.55
C LEU A 206 26.63 11.88 -14.22
N MET A 207 27.93 12.13 -14.04
CA MET A 207 28.43 12.82 -12.84
C MET A 207 27.98 14.28 -12.78
N ASP A 208 27.99 14.99 -13.91
CA ASP A 208 27.50 16.37 -13.98
C ASP A 208 26.00 16.44 -13.67
N ALA A 209 25.20 15.50 -14.16
CA ALA A 209 23.77 15.39 -13.85
C ALA A 209 23.51 15.09 -12.36
N LEU A 210 24.32 14.22 -11.74
CA LEU A 210 24.18 13.86 -10.32
C LEU A 210 24.37 15.07 -9.38
N THR A 211 25.15 16.07 -9.80
CA THR A 211 25.34 17.31 -9.01
C THR A 211 24.17 18.29 -9.13
N GLN A 212 23.33 18.15 -10.16
CA GLN A 212 22.21 19.05 -10.44
C GLN A 212 20.89 18.57 -9.85
N VAL A 213 20.84 17.33 -9.34
CA VAL A 213 19.62 16.72 -8.79
C VAL A 213 19.69 16.67 -7.27
N SER A 214 18.64 17.20 -6.63
CA SER A 214 18.51 17.19 -5.17
C SER A 214 17.77 15.95 -4.65
N ASP A 215 16.82 15.41 -5.43
CA ASP A 215 16.00 14.27 -5.03
C ASP A 215 16.76 12.93 -4.98
N ASP A 216 16.63 12.21 -3.87
CA ASP A 216 17.34 10.95 -3.61
C ASP A 216 16.98 9.83 -4.61
N PHE A 217 15.71 9.74 -5.06
CA PHE A 217 15.28 8.71 -6.02
C PHE A 217 15.80 9.00 -7.42
N ARG A 218 15.77 10.26 -7.86
CA ARG A 218 16.34 10.68 -9.15
C ARG A 218 17.86 10.51 -9.17
N ARG A 219 18.54 10.78 -8.05
CA ARG A 219 19.97 10.49 -7.89
C ARG A 219 20.24 9.00 -8.06
N TRP A 220 19.41 8.14 -7.48
CA TRP A 220 19.52 6.69 -7.64
C TRP A 220 19.36 6.22 -9.09
N GLU A 221 18.43 6.80 -9.85
CA GLU A 221 18.23 6.46 -11.26
C GLU A 221 19.46 6.83 -12.12
N ILE A 222 20.06 8.00 -11.87
CA ILE A 222 21.34 8.38 -12.50
C ILE A 222 22.45 7.41 -12.10
N ILE A 223 22.53 7.04 -10.82
CA ILE A 223 23.54 6.10 -10.31
C ILE A 223 23.38 4.71 -10.92
N GLN A 224 22.15 4.22 -11.10
CA GLN A 224 21.86 2.96 -11.79
C GLN A 224 22.45 2.95 -13.20
N ARG A 225 22.26 4.05 -13.94
CA ARG A 225 22.88 4.22 -15.26
C ARG A 225 24.40 4.33 -15.17
N LEU A 226 24.92 5.04 -14.17
CA LEU A 226 26.35 5.17 -13.92
C LEU A 226 27.01 3.82 -13.60
N ILE A 227 26.35 2.94 -12.86
CA ILE A 227 26.85 1.58 -12.60
C ILE A 227 27.06 0.80 -13.90
N GLN A 228 26.21 1.00 -14.91
CA GLN A 228 26.35 0.33 -16.21
C GLN A 228 27.49 0.90 -17.06
N VAL A 229 27.73 2.22 -16.97
CA VAL A 229 28.72 2.94 -17.79
C VAL A 229 30.11 2.93 -17.15
N ALA A 230 30.18 3.13 -15.84
CA ALA A 230 31.38 3.25 -15.03
C ALA A 230 31.14 2.61 -13.65
N PRO A 231 31.25 1.27 -13.55
CA PRO A 231 30.87 0.53 -12.34
C PRO A 231 31.60 0.99 -11.07
N ALA A 232 32.89 1.32 -11.17
CA ALA A 232 33.69 1.73 -10.01
C ALA A 232 33.12 3.01 -9.37
N GLU A 233 32.82 4.03 -10.16
CA GLU A 233 32.26 5.28 -9.68
C GLU A 233 30.77 5.16 -9.36
N GLY A 234 30.02 4.35 -10.11
CA GLY A 234 28.62 4.07 -9.83
C GLY A 234 28.42 3.48 -8.43
N TYR A 235 29.18 2.45 -8.06
CA TYR A 235 29.11 1.89 -6.70
C TYR A 235 29.69 2.82 -5.62
N HIS A 236 30.60 3.72 -5.97
CA HIS A 236 31.10 4.74 -5.04
C HIS A 236 30.00 5.73 -4.66
N GLU A 237 29.29 6.26 -5.66
CA GLU A 237 28.17 7.18 -5.46
C GLU A 237 26.96 6.48 -4.83
N ALA A 238 26.69 5.23 -5.20
CA ALA A 238 25.65 4.42 -4.56
C ALA A 238 25.90 4.25 -3.05
N LEU A 239 27.16 4.03 -2.66
CA LEU A 239 27.55 3.93 -1.26
C LEU A 239 27.36 5.26 -0.53
N HIS A 240 27.73 6.37 -1.16
CA HIS A 240 27.51 7.71 -0.60
C HIS A 240 26.02 8.01 -0.42
N LEU A 241 25.18 7.64 -1.40
CA LEU A 241 23.73 7.79 -1.31
C LEU A 241 23.13 6.88 -0.22
N LEU A 242 23.61 5.64 -0.10
CA LEU A 242 23.17 4.69 0.94
C LEU A 242 23.45 5.22 2.36
N GLU A 243 24.57 5.92 2.54
CA GLU A 243 24.95 6.53 3.82
C GLU A 243 24.18 7.83 4.12
N ALA A 244 23.85 8.61 3.08
CA ALA A 244 23.16 9.89 3.22
C ALA A 244 21.64 9.75 3.39
N THR A 245 21.02 8.82 2.66
CA THR A 245 19.56 8.71 2.61
C THR A 245 18.98 8.13 3.90
N GLN A 246 17.84 8.67 4.35
CA GLN A 246 17.08 8.15 5.49
C GLN A 246 15.88 7.30 5.06
N ILE A 247 15.65 7.13 3.76
CA ILE A 247 14.46 6.48 3.19
C ILE A 247 14.69 4.95 3.16
N PRO A 248 13.93 4.13 3.93
CA PRO A 248 14.19 2.69 4.03
C PRO A 248 14.01 1.94 2.70
N LEU A 249 13.02 2.35 1.89
CA LEU A 249 12.78 1.75 0.57
C LEU A 249 14.00 1.92 -0.33
N LEU A 250 14.55 3.13 -0.42
CA LEU A 250 15.71 3.40 -1.25
C LEU A 250 16.96 2.66 -0.75
N ARG A 251 17.15 2.59 0.58
CA ARG A 251 18.23 1.78 1.17
C ARG A 251 18.15 0.31 0.78
N SER A 252 16.93 -0.25 0.70
CA SER A 252 16.73 -1.64 0.28
C SER A 252 17.11 -1.86 -1.18
N GLU A 253 16.69 -0.98 -2.08
CA GLU A 253 17.03 -1.08 -3.51
C GLU A 253 18.54 -0.92 -3.75
N ILE A 254 19.16 0.06 -3.09
CA ILE A 254 20.61 0.27 -3.21
C ILE A 254 21.37 -0.94 -2.69
N TYR A 255 20.97 -1.47 -1.53
CA TYR A 255 21.62 -2.63 -0.94
C TYR A 255 21.47 -3.89 -1.80
N ASP A 256 20.30 -4.10 -2.41
CA ASP A 256 20.06 -5.21 -3.33
C ASP A 256 20.97 -5.14 -4.56
N ALA A 257 21.24 -3.94 -5.09
CA ALA A 257 22.20 -3.76 -6.17
C ALA A 257 23.63 -4.18 -5.76
N PHE A 258 24.06 -3.87 -4.53
CA PHE A 258 25.35 -4.34 -4.00
C PHE A 258 25.39 -5.85 -3.81
N LYS A 259 24.31 -6.44 -3.28
CA LYS A 259 24.19 -7.88 -3.06
C LYS A 259 24.26 -8.66 -4.38
N GLN A 260 23.57 -8.18 -5.41
CA GLN A 260 23.61 -8.76 -6.75
C GLN A 260 25.02 -8.68 -7.36
N ALA A 261 25.69 -7.54 -7.22
CA ALA A 261 27.03 -7.32 -7.78
C ALA A 261 28.12 -8.14 -7.08
N ALA A 262 28.05 -8.25 -5.75
CA ALA A 262 29.03 -8.96 -4.95
C ALA A 262 28.78 -10.47 -4.86
N GLY A 263 27.57 -10.93 -5.21
CA GLY A 263 27.16 -12.32 -5.06
C GLY A 263 27.15 -12.82 -3.61
N ARG A 264 27.12 -11.91 -2.63
CA ARG A 264 27.15 -12.22 -1.20
C ARG A 264 26.33 -11.22 -0.39
N ASP A 265 25.87 -11.68 0.77
CA ASP A 265 25.18 -10.83 1.74
C ASP A 265 26.20 -10.18 2.69
N PHE A 266 26.03 -8.88 2.96
CA PHE A 266 26.86 -8.10 3.88
C PHE A 266 26.15 -7.84 5.22
N GLY A 267 24.92 -8.32 5.40
CA GLY A 267 24.13 -8.13 6.62
C GLY A 267 23.71 -6.68 6.88
N TYR A 268 23.39 -5.93 5.84
CA TYR A 268 22.83 -4.57 5.99
C TYR A 268 21.31 -4.65 6.19
N ASP A 269 20.79 -3.93 7.19
CA ASP A 269 19.37 -3.81 7.47
C ASP A 269 18.85 -2.43 7.04
N PRO A 270 18.00 -2.32 6.00
CA PRO A 270 17.47 -1.04 5.51
C PRO A 270 16.66 -0.23 6.52
N PHE A 271 16.09 -0.89 7.54
CA PHE A 271 15.23 -0.25 8.55
C PHE A 271 15.98 0.12 9.84
N ALA A 272 17.20 -0.37 10.01
CA ALA A 272 18.02 -0.11 11.17
C ALA A 272 18.74 1.25 11.10
N GLU A 273 19.17 1.76 12.27
CA GLU A 273 19.94 2.99 12.36
C GLU A 273 21.35 2.83 11.77
N ALA A 274 21.96 3.95 11.35
CA ALA A 274 23.29 3.96 10.73
C ALA A 274 24.37 3.35 11.65
N GLN A 275 24.22 3.47 12.97
CA GLN A 275 25.14 2.92 13.95
C GLN A 275 25.12 1.38 13.96
N GLU A 276 23.94 0.77 13.83
CA GLU A 276 23.76 -0.69 13.77
C GLU A 276 24.36 -1.26 12.47
N ASN A 277 24.21 -0.54 11.36
CA ASN A 277 24.75 -0.90 10.06
C ASN A 277 26.26 -0.61 9.87
N SER A 278 26.95 -0.09 10.89
CA SER A 278 28.36 0.33 10.79
C SER A 278 29.33 -0.78 10.38
N ARG A 279 29.02 -2.05 10.68
CA ARG A 279 29.83 -3.20 10.24
C ARG A 279 29.60 -3.51 8.77
N SER A 280 28.34 -3.52 8.35
CA SER A 280 27.90 -3.82 6.98
C SER A 280 28.39 -2.76 6.01
N LEU A 281 28.29 -1.48 6.38
CA LEU A 281 28.83 -0.35 5.60
C LEU A 281 30.36 -0.43 5.43
N ARG A 282 31.10 -0.83 6.47
CA ARG A 282 32.55 -1.07 6.36
C ARG A 282 32.86 -2.23 5.43
N ALA A 283 32.08 -3.30 5.48
CA ALA A 283 32.26 -4.45 4.59
C ALA A 283 31.96 -4.12 3.13
N LEU A 284 30.96 -3.27 2.86
CA LEU A 284 30.64 -2.74 1.53
C LEU A 284 31.77 -1.85 1.00
N LYS A 285 32.26 -0.89 1.83
CA LYS A 285 33.44 -0.07 1.53
C LYS A 285 34.64 -0.93 1.16
N GLN A 286 34.95 -1.92 1.99
CA GLN A 286 36.08 -2.81 1.77
C GLN A 286 35.94 -3.61 0.47
N TRP A 287 34.75 -4.15 0.19
CA TRP A 287 34.48 -4.85 -1.05
C TRP A 287 34.71 -3.96 -2.26
N TRP A 288 34.16 -2.73 -2.25
CA TRP A 288 34.37 -1.77 -3.33
C TRP A 288 35.86 -1.50 -3.58
N HIS A 289 36.63 -1.23 -2.51
CA HIS A 289 38.08 -1.04 -2.59
C HIS A 289 38.79 -2.27 -3.19
N THR A 290 38.45 -3.48 -2.74
CA THR A 290 39.11 -4.70 -3.23
C THR A 290 38.76 -5.04 -4.67
N THR A 291 37.53 -4.77 -5.10
CA THR A 291 37.01 -5.15 -6.42
C THR A 291 37.45 -4.17 -7.50
N PHE A 292 37.44 -2.86 -7.21
CA PHE A 292 37.65 -1.84 -8.24
C PHE A 292 39.01 -1.13 -8.14
N GLN A 293 39.64 -0.99 -6.96
CA GLN A 293 40.96 -0.32 -6.88
C GLN A 293 42.14 -1.23 -7.22
N ARG A 294 42.03 -2.56 -7.07
CA ARG A 294 43.12 -3.49 -7.45
C ARG A 294 43.29 -3.66 -8.97
N GLY A 295 42.27 -3.34 -9.77
CA GLY A 295 42.30 -3.48 -11.22
C GLY A 295 43.02 -2.36 -11.98
N ASN A 296 43.33 -1.24 -11.32
CA ASN A 296 43.89 -0.05 -11.98
C ASN A 296 45.44 0.05 -11.84
N GLY A 297 46.10 -1.01 -11.37
CA GLY A 297 47.54 -1.04 -11.08
C GLY A 297 48.35 -2.09 -11.87
N SER A 298 47.80 -2.68 -12.94
CA SER A 298 48.50 -3.68 -13.76
C SER A 298 48.44 -3.37 -15.26
N GLY A 299 48.76 -2.12 -15.61
CA GLY A 299 48.80 -1.63 -16.99
C GLY A 299 49.72 -0.41 -17.11
N GLU A 300 50.98 -0.58 -16.72
CA GLU A 300 52.11 0.15 -17.32
C GLU A 300 52.79 -0.78 -18.34
#